data_AF-A0A498I3F2-F1
#
_entry.id   AF-A0A498I3F2-F1
#
_cell.length_a   1.000
_cell.length_b   1.000
_cell.length_c   1.000
_cell.angle_alpha   90.00
_cell.angle_beta   90.00
_cell.angle_gamma   90.00
#
_symmetry.space_group_name_H-M   'P 1'
#
loop_
_entity.id
_entity.type
_entity.pdbx_description
1 polymer ?
#
loop_
_entity_poly.entity_id
_entity_poly.type
_entity_poly.pdbx_seq_one_letter_code
_entity_poly.pdbx_strand_id
1 'polypeptide(L)'
;MFSRKQSPPSPPWTDDEKEKHYYYSKNKDTHFNNPHLRFGALQPQNVHHHLIRTTQNPYDINTNTTGSADTTTTSKSPFKVPTCDPSLSVYVHPLPAKFNLGLLDHCHALNVYTNMCPHVANRGLGQPHPKLGSAASWFATHQFIAEMIFHARVENHPCRTLDPTRAALFYVPFYGGVHASSKFKEANLTARDELAVDLVDYVQSQPW
;
A
#
# COMPACT_ATOMS: atom_id res chain seq x y z
N MET A 1 4.28 24.48 -55.93
CA MET A 1 3.78 25.07 -54.67
C MET A 1 2.39 24.51 -54.44
N PHE A 2 2.05 23.68 -53.45
CA PHE A 2 2.69 23.29 -52.20
C PHE A 2 2.27 21.85 -51.84
N SER A 3 3.23 21.02 -51.41
CA SER A 3 2.95 19.73 -50.75
C SER A 3 2.23 19.98 -49.43
N ARG A 4 1.09 19.33 -49.21
CA ARG A 4 0.38 19.34 -47.93
C ARG A 4 1.13 18.41 -46.96
N LYS A 5 1.93 18.98 -46.05
CA LYS A 5 2.53 18.25 -44.92
C LYS A 5 1.41 17.76 -43.99
N GLN A 6 1.42 16.48 -43.64
CA GLN A 6 0.63 15.94 -42.52
C GLN A 6 1.32 16.31 -41.20
N SER A 7 0.52 16.71 -40.22
CA SER A 7 0.94 16.98 -38.83
C SER A 7 1.19 15.65 -38.09
N PRO A 8 2.18 15.57 -37.20
CA PRO A 8 2.38 14.38 -36.36
C PRO A 8 1.28 14.26 -35.28
N PRO A 9 1.00 13.03 -34.78
CA PRO A 9 -0.01 12.82 -33.75
C PRO A 9 0.44 13.40 -32.40
N SER A 10 -0.50 13.99 -31.66
CA SER A 10 -0.29 14.50 -30.31
C SER A 10 -0.10 13.35 -29.30
N PRO A 11 0.73 13.55 -28.26
CA PRO A 11 0.94 12.54 -27.20
C PRO A 11 -0.30 12.41 -26.30
N PRO A 12 -0.60 11.22 -25.75
CA PRO A 12 -1.89 10.95 -25.13
C PRO A 12 -1.90 11.29 -23.65
N TRP A 13 -1.55 12.52 -23.25
CA TRP A 13 -1.73 12.98 -21.87
C TRP A 13 -1.87 14.51 -21.82
N THR A 14 -3.08 14.99 -22.09
CA THR A 14 -3.56 16.31 -21.65
C THR A 14 -5.04 16.14 -21.29
N ASP A 15 -5.31 15.80 -20.05
CA ASP A 15 -6.66 15.93 -19.49
C ASP A 15 -6.75 17.32 -18.85
N ASP A 16 -7.54 18.19 -19.48
CA ASP A 16 -8.07 19.40 -18.87
C ASP A 16 -8.95 18.99 -17.68
N GLU A 17 -8.47 19.21 -16.45
CA GLU A 17 -9.26 19.05 -15.24
C GLU A 17 -10.39 20.09 -15.21
N LYS A 18 -11.58 19.71 -15.70
CA LYS A 18 -12.83 20.35 -15.30
C LYS A 18 -13.29 19.72 -13.99
N GLU A 19 -13.03 20.45 -12.92
CA GLU A 19 -13.55 20.30 -11.57
C GLU A 19 -15.05 19.95 -11.58
N LYS A 20 -15.37 18.66 -11.37
CA LYS A 20 -16.75 18.21 -11.14
C LYS A 20 -16.99 18.17 -9.63
N HIS A 21 -17.64 19.20 -9.12
CA HIS A 21 -18.21 19.19 -7.77
C HIS A 21 -19.22 18.04 -7.64
N TYR A 22 -18.86 16.97 -6.95
CA TYR A 22 -19.78 15.88 -6.60
C TYR A 22 -20.54 16.24 -5.32
N TYR A 23 -21.85 16.39 -5.46
CA TYR A 23 -22.78 16.60 -4.35
C TYR A 23 -22.98 15.26 -3.62
N TYR A 24 -22.52 15.17 -2.36
CA TYR A 24 -22.71 14.00 -1.51
C TYR A 24 -24.17 13.95 -1.01
N SER A 25 -24.96 13.00 -1.50
CA SER A 25 -26.33 12.77 -1.02
C SER A 25 -26.30 11.93 0.26
N LYS A 26 -26.62 12.58 1.37
CA LYS A 26 -26.74 11.96 2.70
C LYS A 26 -28.09 11.24 2.75
N ASN A 27 -28.11 9.90 2.74
CA ASN A 27 -29.35 9.16 3.00
C ASN A 27 -29.13 7.99 3.98
N LYS A 28 -29.68 8.22 5.18
CA LYS A 28 -30.21 7.33 6.22
C LYS A 28 -29.28 6.25 6.78
N ASP A 29 -28.55 6.64 7.82
CA ASP A 29 -28.00 5.74 8.83
C ASP A 29 -29.13 5.00 9.55
N THR A 30 -29.11 3.67 9.51
CA THR A 30 -29.85 2.82 10.45
C THR A 30 -29.21 2.96 11.83
N HIS A 31 -29.94 3.55 12.77
CA HIS A 31 -29.52 3.71 14.17
C HIS A 31 -29.25 2.34 14.83
N PHE A 32 -27.97 2.00 15.00
CA PHE A 32 -27.55 0.99 15.98
C PHE A 32 -27.40 1.68 17.35
N ASN A 33 -28.41 1.55 18.20
CA ASN A 33 -28.34 2.01 19.59
C ASN A 33 -27.53 1.01 20.43
N ASN A 34 -26.25 1.30 20.66
CA ASN A 34 -25.46 0.65 21.71
C ASN A 34 -24.85 1.74 22.63
N PRO A 35 -25.28 1.86 23.90
CA PRO A 35 -24.92 2.99 24.77
C PRO A 35 -23.46 3.01 25.25
N HIS A 36 -22.62 2.06 24.85
CA HIS A 36 -21.21 1.98 25.25
C HIS A 36 -20.18 2.31 24.15
N LEU A 37 -20.62 2.61 22.92
CA LEU A 37 -19.72 2.95 21.81
C LEU A 37 -19.74 4.46 21.54
N ARG A 38 -18.84 5.21 22.19
CA ARG A 38 -18.58 6.61 21.80
C ARG A 38 -17.67 6.63 20.58
N PHE A 39 -18.26 6.69 19.39
CA PHE A 39 -17.53 7.12 18.19
C PHE A 39 -17.31 8.63 18.27
N GLY A 40 -16.12 9.03 18.71
CA GLY A 40 -15.67 10.41 18.57
C GLY A 40 -15.47 10.71 17.10
N ALA A 41 -16.35 11.53 16.52
CA ALA A 41 -16.13 12.12 15.21
C ALA A 41 -14.92 13.06 15.32
N LEU A 42 -13.74 12.60 14.90
CA LEU A 42 -12.60 13.48 14.68
C LEU A 42 -12.86 14.24 13.37
N GLN A 43 -13.35 15.47 13.48
CA GLN A 43 -13.30 16.42 12.38
C GLN A 43 -11.84 16.61 11.97
N PRO A 44 -11.46 16.44 10.70
CA PRO A 44 -10.16 16.84 10.23
C PRO A 44 -10.13 18.37 10.19
N GLN A 45 -9.56 18.96 11.23
CA GLN A 45 -9.21 20.37 11.22
C GLN A 45 -8.07 20.58 10.21
N ASN A 46 -8.36 21.42 9.22
CA ASN A 46 -7.47 21.84 8.14
C ASN A 46 -6.09 22.23 8.68
N VAL A 47 -5.08 21.38 8.49
CA VAL A 47 -3.69 21.76 8.76
C VAL A 47 -3.18 22.52 7.54
N HIS A 48 -3.18 23.85 7.63
CA HIS A 48 -2.56 24.70 6.63
C HIS A 48 -1.06 24.40 6.53
N HIS A 49 -0.61 24.17 5.30
CA HIS A 49 0.80 24.21 4.92
C HIS A 49 1.35 25.61 5.20
N HIS A 50 2.27 25.76 6.18
CA HIS A 50 3.35 26.74 6.10
C HIS A 50 4.32 26.53 7.27
N LEU A 51 5.46 25.91 6.97
CA LEU A 51 6.76 26.23 7.58
C LEU A 51 7.85 25.56 6.73
N ILE A 52 8.17 26.20 5.60
CA ILE A 52 9.46 26.00 4.94
C ILE A 52 10.48 26.71 5.82
N ARG A 53 11.23 25.94 6.61
CA ARG A 53 12.48 26.44 7.21
C ARG A 53 13.59 26.10 6.22
N THR A 54 14.03 27.11 5.47
CA THR A 54 15.23 27.04 4.63
C THR A 54 16.44 26.82 5.53
N THR A 55 16.91 25.57 5.66
CA THR A 55 18.27 25.33 6.11
C THR A 55 19.18 25.54 4.92
N GLN A 56 19.93 26.64 4.98
CA GLN A 56 21.01 26.97 4.06
C GLN A 56 21.90 25.75 3.85
N ASN A 57 22.20 25.51 2.59
CA ASN A 57 23.08 24.47 2.08
C ASN A 57 24.53 24.86 2.38
N PRO A 58 25.28 24.16 3.24
CA PRO A 58 26.72 24.32 3.31
C PRO A 58 27.36 23.13 2.61
N TYR A 59 28.03 23.36 1.49
CA TYR A 59 29.32 22.77 1.15
C TYR A 59 29.59 23.03 -0.33
N ASP A 60 30.26 24.17 -0.57
CA ASP A 60 31.19 24.31 -1.68
C ASP A 60 32.30 23.26 -1.51
N ILE A 61 32.49 22.40 -2.50
CA ILE A 61 33.71 21.61 -2.62
C ILE A 61 34.30 21.87 -4.00
N ASN A 62 35.39 22.64 -3.98
CA ASN A 62 36.27 22.92 -5.10
C ASN A 62 36.78 21.64 -5.74
N THR A 63 36.71 21.60 -7.08
CA THR A 63 37.38 20.62 -7.92
C THR A 63 38.88 20.81 -7.86
N ASN A 64 39.63 19.76 -7.50
CA ASN A 64 40.98 19.50 -8.00
C ASN A 64 41.25 17.99 -8.02
N THR A 65 41.78 17.56 -9.16
CA THR A 65 42.03 16.18 -9.59
C THR A 65 43.24 15.56 -8.88
N THR A 66 43.38 14.24 -9.08
CA THR A 66 44.54 13.34 -8.91
C THR A 66 44.75 12.64 -7.56
N GLY A 67 44.62 11.31 -7.58
CA GLY A 67 45.15 10.42 -6.54
C GLY A 67 44.37 9.13 -6.41
N SER A 68 44.80 8.08 -7.11
CA SER A 68 44.29 6.71 -6.99
C SER A 68 44.58 6.15 -5.60
N ALA A 69 43.55 5.68 -4.90
CA ALA A 69 43.68 4.74 -3.79
C ALA A 69 42.37 3.94 -3.65
N ASP A 70 42.46 2.67 -4.02
CA ASP A 70 41.44 1.66 -3.85
C ASP A 70 41.11 1.51 -2.36
N THR A 71 39.93 1.97 -1.95
CA THR A 71 39.41 1.76 -0.60
C THR A 71 38.01 1.19 -0.73
N THR A 72 37.91 -0.14 -0.56
CA THR A 72 36.66 -0.88 -0.38
C THR A 72 35.96 -0.36 0.87
N THR A 73 35.25 0.75 0.73
CA THR A 73 34.46 1.36 1.78
C THR A 73 33.18 0.54 1.87
N THR A 74 33.17 -0.43 2.79
CA THR A 74 31.94 -1.10 3.22
C THR A 74 31.06 -0.04 3.87
N SER A 75 30.22 0.60 3.06
CA SER A 75 29.13 1.46 3.51
C SER A 75 28.25 0.62 4.43
N LYS A 76 28.45 0.77 5.74
CA LYS A 76 27.57 0.20 6.76
C LYS A 76 26.21 0.83 6.52
N SER A 77 25.28 0.03 5.98
CA SER A 77 23.88 0.43 5.86
C SER A 77 23.42 1.00 7.20
N PRO A 78 22.86 2.22 7.25
CA PRO A 78 22.37 2.81 8.50
C PRO A 78 21.17 2.05 9.08
N PHE A 79 20.62 1.08 8.34
CA PHE A 79 19.52 0.24 8.78
C PHE A 79 20.03 -0.94 9.61
N LYS A 80 19.88 -0.82 10.93
CA LYS A 80 20.07 -1.94 11.86
C LYS A 80 19.00 -3.00 11.54
N VAL A 81 19.43 -4.20 11.14
CA VAL A 81 18.49 -5.32 10.95
C VAL A 81 17.78 -5.57 12.29
N PRO A 82 16.43 -5.60 12.33
CA PRO A 82 15.70 -5.88 13.55
C PRO A 82 16.14 -7.24 14.11
N THR A 83 16.61 -7.28 15.35
CA THR A 83 16.87 -8.56 16.04
C THR A 83 15.55 -9.08 16.57
N CYS A 84 15.31 -10.38 16.44
CA CYS A 84 14.14 -11.00 17.05
C CYS A 84 14.34 -11.26 18.53
N ASP A 85 13.34 -10.94 19.36
CA ASP A 85 13.27 -11.43 20.73
C ASP A 85 12.99 -12.95 20.70
N PRO A 86 13.82 -13.80 21.33
CA PRO A 86 13.62 -15.25 21.33
C PRO A 86 12.25 -15.72 21.86
N SER A 87 11.58 -14.91 22.68
CA SER A 87 10.23 -15.20 23.19
C SER A 87 9.11 -14.89 22.19
N LEU A 88 9.43 -14.20 21.09
CA LEU A 88 8.47 -13.78 20.08
C LEU A 88 8.69 -14.55 18.79
N SER A 89 7.69 -15.34 18.41
CA SER A 89 7.66 -16.03 17.11
C SER A 89 6.30 -15.83 16.46
N VAL A 90 6.28 -15.41 15.20
CA VAL A 90 5.06 -15.15 14.44
C VAL A 90 4.92 -16.20 13.35
N TYR A 91 3.84 -16.98 13.40
CA TYR A 91 3.46 -17.88 12.32
C TYR A 91 2.51 -17.17 11.37
N VAL A 92 2.82 -17.24 10.07
CA VAL A 92 1.95 -16.70 9.02
C VAL A 92 1.14 -17.84 8.44
N HIS A 93 -0.20 -17.78 8.56
CA HIS A 93 -1.04 -18.85 8.02
C HIS A 93 -0.90 -18.94 6.50
N PRO A 94 -0.66 -20.14 5.95
CA PRO A 94 -0.73 -20.36 4.51
C PRO A 94 -2.20 -20.33 4.09
N LEU A 95 -2.66 -19.17 3.62
CA LEU A 95 -4.00 -19.02 3.07
C LEU A 95 -4.03 -19.37 1.58
N PRO A 96 -5.10 -20.01 1.09
CA PRO A 96 -5.40 -20.09 -0.34
C PRO A 96 -5.38 -18.71 -0.99
N ALA A 97 -4.84 -18.63 -2.20
CA ALA A 97 -4.61 -17.35 -2.88
C ALA A 97 -5.88 -16.50 -3.03
N LYS A 98 -7.07 -17.11 -3.09
CA LYS A 98 -8.37 -16.40 -3.14
C LYS A 98 -8.57 -15.40 -1.99
N PHE A 99 -7.91 -15.61 -0.85
CA PHE A 99 -8.00 -14.72 0.31
C PHE A 99 -6.96 -13.59 0.30
N ASN A 100 -5.96 -13.64 -0.59
CA ASN A 100 -4.88 -12.65 -0.62
C ASN A 100 -4.38 -12.34 -2.03
N LEU A 101 -3.25 -12.91 -2.46
CA LEU A 101 -2.57 -12.57 -3.70
C LEU A 101 -3.44 -12.80 -4.95
N GLY A 102 -4.36 -13.76 -4.92
CA GLY A 102 -5.32 -13.99 -6.01
C GLY A 102 -6.35 -12.86 -6.19
N LEU A 103 -6.59 -12.05 -5.15
CA LEU A 103 -7.42 -10.83 -5.30
C LEU A 103 -6.74 -9.80 -6.22
N LEU A 104 -5.42 -9.88 -6.39
CA LEU A 104 -4.64 -8.93 -7.17
C LEU A 104 -4.66 -9.21 -8.67
N ASP A 105 -5.11 -10.41 -9.09
CA ASP A 105 -5.15 -10.83 -10.50
C ASP A 105 -6.00 -9.87 -11.36
N HIS A 106 -7.02 -9.26 -10.75
CA HIS A 106 -7.89 -8.26 -11.37
C HIS A 106 -7.71 -6.89 -10.69
N CYS A 107 -6.47 -6.46 -10.51
CA CYS A 107 -6.11 -5.22 -9.80
C CYS A 107 -6.85 -3.97 -10.31
N HIS A 108 -7.24 -3.90 -11.58
CA HIS A 108 -8.03 -2.79 -12.12
C HIS A 108 -9.40 -2.63 -11.46
N ALA A 109 -9.98 -3.71 -10.90
CA ALA A 109 -11.29 -3.74 -10.27
C ALA A 109 -11.25 -3.65 -8.73
N LEU A 110 -10.06 -3.50 -8.13
CA LEU A 110 -9.92 -3.43 -6.67
C LEU A 110 -10.44 -2.13 -6.07
N ASN A 111 -10.61 -1.08 -6.87
CA ASN A 111 -11.20 0.17 -6.43
C ASN A 111 -12.01 0.79 -7.56
N VAL A 112 -13.21 1.29 -7.25
CA VAL A 112 -14.13 1.85 -8.24
C VAL A 112 -13.71 3.22 -8.77
N TYR A 113 -12.75 3.89 -8.12
CA TYR A 113 -12.29 5.24 -8.45
C TYR A 113 -10.85 5.26 -8.98
N THR A 114 -10.10 4.18 -8.82
CA THR A 114 -8.66 4.18 -9.09
C THR A 114 -8.24 2.84 -9.66
N ASN A 115 -7.49 2.88 -10.77
CA ASN A 115 -6.79 1.71 -11.27
C ASN A 115 -5.70 1.30 -10.27
N MET A 116 -5.90 0.19 -9.56
CA MET A 116 -4.96 -0.23 -8.50
C MET A 116 -3.73 -0.99 -9.00
N CYS A 117 -3.64 -1.35 -10.28
CA CYS A 117 -2.53 -2.15 -10.79
C CYS A 117 -1.13 -1.53 -10.58
N PRO A 118 -0.94 -0.20 -10.76
CA PRO A 118 0.33 0.42 -10.41
C PRO A 118 0.67 0.36 -8.91
N HIS A 119 -0.32 0.16 -8.04
CA HIS A 119 -0.16 0.24 -6.58
C HIS A 119 0.09 -1.13 -5.92
N VAL A 120 -0.23 -2.23 -6.58
CA VAL A 120 -0.01 -3.60 -6.06
C VAL A 120 1.42 -4.12 -6.28
N ALA A 121 2.22 -3.43 -7.07
CA ALA A 121 3.62 -3.81 -7.32
C ALA A 121 4.49 -3.69 -6.06
N ASN A 122 5.69 -4.26 -6.11
CA ASN A 122 6.69 -4.19 -5.03
C ASN A 122 6.11 -4.55 -3.65
N ARG A 123 5.32 -5.63 -3.60
CA ARG A 123 4.67 -6.12 -2.38
C ARG A 123 3.84 -5.04 -1.66
N GLY A 124 3.20 -4.18 -2.44
CA GLY A 124 2.30 -3.13 -1.97
C GLY A 124 2.92 -1.73 -1.84
N LEU A 125 4.21 -1.56 -2.10
CA LEU A 125 4.76 -0.21 -2.23
C LEU A 125 4.26 0.49 -3.49
N GLY A 126 3.87 -0.27 -4.52
CA GLY A 126 3.51 0.24 -5.85
C GLY A 126 4.71 0.37 -6.78
N GLN A 127 4.49 0.86 -7.99
CA GLN A 127 5.55 1.08 -8.98
C GLN A 127 6.46 2.24 -8.54
N PRO A 128 7.75 2.22 -8.89
CA PRO A 128 8.65 3.34 -8.60
C PRO A 128 8.14 4.63 -9.25
N HIS A 129 8.28 5.76 -8.56
CA HIS A 129 7.89 7.07 -9.08
C HIS A 129 9.08 7.72 -9.81
N PRO A 130 9.13 7.67 -11.16
CA PRO A 130 10.35 8.00 -11.92
C PRO A 130 10.79 9.46 -11.78
N LYS A 131 9.87 10.36 -11.38
CA LYS A 131 10.13 11.80 -11.26
C LYS A 131 10.53 12.26 -9.85
N LEU A 132 10.43 11.40 -8.83
CA LEU A 132 10.64 11.81 -7.43
C LEU A 132 11.98 11.36 -6.83
N GLY A 133 12.78 10.59 -7.58
CA GLY A 133 14.10 10.14 -7.14
C GLY A 133 14.54 8.86 -7.84
N SER A 134 15.57 8.21 -7.31
CA SER A 134 16.01 6.91 -7.81
C SER A 134 14.90 5.86 -7.64
N ALA A 135 14.95 4.78 -8.43
CA ALA A 135 13.97 3.69 -8.37
C ALA A 135 13.81 3.02 -6.99
N ALA A 136 14.68 3.36 -6.02
CA ALA A 136 14.67 2.84 -4.67
C ALA A 136 14.06 3.79 -3.62
N SER A 137 13.72 5.04 -3.96
CA SER A 137 13.34 6.04 -2.93
C SER A 137 11.85 6.34 -2.85
N TRP A 138 11.12 6.36 -3.97
CA TRP A 138 9.70 6.73 -3.98
C TRP A 138 8.86 5.76 -4.80
N PHE A 139 7.71 5.39 -4.26
CA PHE A 139 6.78 4.47 -4.89
C PHE A 139 5.35 5.05 -4.89
N ALA A 140 4.55 4.64 -5.86
CA ALA A 140 3.13 4.96 -5.95
C ALA A 140 2.33 4.13 -4.93
N THR A 141 2.57 4.33 -3.64
CA THR A 141 1.85 3.62 -2.58
C THR A 141 0.43 4.15 -2.46
N HIS A 142 -0.55 3.25 -2.35
CA HIS A 142 -1.95 3.60 -2.17
C HIS A 142 -2.43 3.24 -0.77
N GLN A 143 -3.29 4.06 -0.17
CA GLN A 143 -3.77 3.89 1.21
C GLN A 143 -4.45 2.53 1.47
N PHE A 144 -5.07 1.93 0.45
CA PHE A 144 -5.76 0.63 0.57
C PHE A 144 -4.86 -0.60 0.43
N ILE A 145 -3.54 -0.44 0.30
CA ILE A 145 -2.60 -1.53 0.06
C ILE A 145 -1.82 -1.93 1.32
N ALA A 146 -2.17 -1.36 2.47
CA ALA A 146 -1.50 -1.62 3.74
C ALA A 146 -1.37 -3.13 4.05
N GLU A 147 -2.41 -3.92 3.80
CA GLU A 147 -2.43 -5.37 4.04
C GLU A 147 -1.30 -6.11 3.31
N MET A 148 -0.97 -5.71 2.07
CA MET A 148 0.15 -6.28 1.31
C MET A 148 1.50 -5.92 1.92
N ILE A 149 1.66 -4.65 2.35
CA ILE A 149 2.89 -4.16 2.98
C ILE A 149 3.12 -4.88 4.31
N PHE A 150 2.08 -5.01 5.14
CA PHE A 150 2.15 -5.75 6.40
C PHE A 150 2.45 -7.22 6.17
N HIS A 151 1.77 -7.85 5.22
CA HIS A 151 2.02 -9.24 4.87
C HIS A 151 3.49 -9.47 4.49
N ALA A 152 4.02 -8.65 3.57
CA ALA A 152 5.42 -8.72 3.18
C ALA A 152 6.40 -8.47 4.33
N ARG A 153 6.08 -7.53 5.24
CA ARG A 153 6.92 -7.26 6.40
C ARG A 153 6.97 -8.45 7.36
N VAL A 154 5.83 -9.04 7.69
CA VAL A 154 5.78 -10.21 8.58
C VAL A 154 6.44 -11.42 7.92
N GLU A 155 6.24 -11.62 6.61
CA GLU A 155 6.88 -12.70 5.86
C GLU A 155 8.40 -12.66 5.90
N ASN A 156 8.99 -11.46 5.92
CA ASN A 156 10.43 -11.23 5.94
C ASN A 156 10.96 -10.86 7.34
N HIS A 157 10.11 -10.91 8.38
CA HIS A 157 10.52 -10.53 9.72
C HIS A 157 11.42 -11.61 10.33
N PRO A 158 12.51 -11.24 11.03
CA PRO A 158 13.39 -12.21 11.70
C PRO A 158 12.71 -13.08 12.77
N CYS A 159 11.54 -12.66 13.26
CA CYS A 159 10.70 -13.46 14.18
C CYS A 159 9.73 -14.41 13.49
N ARG A 160 9.71 -14.50 12.16
CA ARG A 160 8.82 -15.43 11.49
C ARG A 160 9.26 -16.87 11.77
N THR A 161 8.32 -17.70 12.21
CA THR A 161 8.48 -19.15 12.28
C THR A 161 7.65 -19.82 11.19
N LEU A 162 8.17 -20.91 10.63
CA LEU A 162 7.42 -21.83 9.75
C LEU A 162 6.79 -22.98 10.53
N ASP A 163 7.09 -23.09 11.82
CA ASP A 163 6.58 -24.11 12.72
C ASP A 163 5.52 -23.47 13.64
N PRO A 164 4.23 -23.82 13.48
CA PRO A 164 3.15 -23.23 14.26
C PRO A 164 3.22 -23.60 15.75
N THR A 165 3.87 -24.71 16.12
CA THR A 165 3.97 -25.13 17.53
C THR A 165 4.88 -24.23 18.36
N ARG A 166 5.78 -23.49 17.69
CA ARG A 166 6.68 -22.51 18.30
C ARG A 166 6.13 -21.09 18.23
N ALA A 167 4.95 -20.89 17.64
CA ALA A 167 4.39 -19.57 17.44
C ALA A 167 3.85 -18.99 18.76
N ALA A 168 4.25 -17.76 19.07
CA ALA A 168 3.61 -16.95 20.10
C ALA A 168 2.42 -16.16 19.53
N LEU A 169 2.46 -15.85 18.24
CA LEU A 169 1.42 -15.11 17.52
C LEU A 169 1.11 -15.77 16.18
N PHE A 170 -0.16 -15.70 15.79
CA PHE A 170 -0.65 -16.14 14.50
C PHE A 170 -1.10 -14.94 13.69
N TYR A 171 -0.57 -14.81 12.48
CA TYR A 171 -0.96 -13.78 11.52
C TYR A 171 -1.71 -14.43 10.36
N VAL A 172 -2.95 -14.00 10.16
CA VAL A 172 -3.82 -14.42 9.05
C VAL A 172 -3.72 -13.36 7.95
N PRO A 173 -2.98 -13.60 6.85
CA PRO A 173 -2.74 -12.59 5.81
C PRO A 173 -3.93 -12.46 4.85
N PHE A 174 -5.10 -12.12 5.36
CA PHE A 174 -6.30 -11.83 4.56
C PHE A 174 -6.26 -10.40 4.03
N TYR A 175 -6.52 -10.18 2.74
CA TYR A 175 -6.62 -8.84 2.17
C TYR A 175 -8.08 -8.36 2.17
N GLY A 176 -8.66 -8.27 3.37
CA GLY A 176 -10.07 -7.97 3.57
C GLY A 176 -10.44 -6.55 3.17
N GLY A 177 -9.58 -5.57 3.43
CA GLY A 177 -9.77 -4.19 2.98
C GLY A 177 -9.74 -4.07 1.47
N VAL A 178 -8.82 -4.79 0.81
CA VAL A 178 -8.75 -4.87 -0.66
C VAL A 178 -10.03 -5.48 -1.25
N HIS A 179 -10.51 -6.58 -0.68
CA HIS A 179 -11.76 -7.20 -1.11
C HIS A 179 -12.99 -6.30 -0.85
N ALA A 180 -13.08 -5.68 0.32
CA ALA A 180 -14.17 -4.76 0.64
C ALA A 180 -14.20 -3.56 -0.32
N SER A 181 -13.03 -3.03 -0.71
CA SER A 181 -12.92 -1.96 -1.70
C SER A 181 -13.42 -2.40 -3.08
N SER A 182 -13.15 -3.64 -3.50
CA SER A 182 -13.63 -4.15 -4.80
C SER A 182 -15.14 -4.39 -4.82
N LYS A 183 -15.72 -4.77 -3.68
CA LYS A 183 -17.16 -5.00 -3.50
C LYS A 183 -17.94 -3.77 -3.00
N PHE A 184 -17.33 -2.58 -2.97
CA PHE A 184 -17.94 -1.38 -2.33
C PHE A 184 -19.32 -0.99 -2.89
N LYS A 185 -19.60 -1.31 -4.16
CA LYS A 185 -20.90 -1.03 -4.82
C LYS A 185 -21.82 -2.25 -4.90
N GLU A 186 -21.45 -3.39 -4.31
CA GLU A 186 -22.27 -4.60 -4.33
C GLU A 186 -23.50 -4.44 -3.42
N ALA A 187 -24.69 -4.56 -4.01
CA ALA A 187 -25.95 -4.42 -3.29
C ALA A 187 -26.36 -5.74 -2.61
N ASN A 188 -25.97 -6.88 -3.17
CA ASN A 188 -26.21 -8.18 -2.57
C ASN A 188 -25.20 -8.43 -1.42
N LEU A 189 -25.65 -8.24 -0.19
CA LEU A 189 -24.82 -8.40 1.02
C LEU A 189 -24.20 -9.80 1.13
N THR A 190 -24.90 -10.84 0.66
CA THR A 190 -24.36 -12.21 0.67
C THR A 190 -23.14 -12.31 -0.25
N ALA A 191 -23.23 -11.76 -1.47
CA ALA A 191 -22.13 -11.75 -2.42
C ALA A 191 -20.99 -10.78 -2.04
N ARG A 192 -21.31 -9.74 -1.26
CA ARG A 192 -20.33 -8.79 -0.70
C ARG A 192 -19.49 -9.46 0.40
N ASP A 193 -20.13 -10.25 1.25
CA ASP A 193 -19.51 -10.81 2.46
C ASP A 193 -19.00 -12.25 2.26
N GLU A 194 -19.27 -12.88 1.11
CA GLU A 194 -18.97 -14.29 0.78
C GLU A 194 -17.54 -14.72 1.14
N LEU A 195 -16.54 -13.92 0.74
CA LEU A 195 -15.13 -14.28 0.91
C LEU A 195 -14.70 -14.23 2.37
N ALA A 196 -15.28 -13.32 3.16
CA ALA A 196 -14.98 -13.20 4.58
C ALA A 196 -15.58 -14.38 5.37
N VAL A 197 -16.78 -14.82 5.00
CA VAL A 197 -17.42 -16.01 5.60
C VAL A 197 -16.60 -17.27 5.26
N ASP A 198 -16.25 -17.46 4.00
CA ASP A 198 -15.42 -18.58 3.52
C ASP A 198 -14.03 -18.60 4.20
N LEU A 199 -13.45 -17.43 4.51
CA LEU A 199 -12.21 -17.35 5.30
C LEU A 199 -12.41 -17.88 6.71
N VAL A 200 -13.51 -17.51 7.39
CA VAL A 200 -13.79 -17.99 8.74
C VAL A 200 -13.90 -19.51 8.75
N ASP A 201 -14.66 -20.08 7.82
CA ASP A 201 -14.81 -21.52 7.68
C ASP A 201 -13.45 -22.20 7.41
N TYR A 202 -12.64 -21.63 6.51
CA TYR A 202 -11.30 -22.13 6.21
C TYR A 202 -10.37 -22.11 7.43
N VAL A 203 -10.34 -21.01 8.18
CA VAL A 203 -9.47 -20.87 9.36
C VAL A 203 -9.93 -21.82 10.46
N GLN A 204 -11.24 -21.96 10.68
CA GLN A 204 -11.79 -22.90 11.66
C GLN A 204 -11.49 -24.36 11.32
N SER A 205 -11.32 -24.71 10.04
CA SER A 205 -10.93 -26.05 9.64
C SER A 205 -9.43 -26.33 9.81
N GLN A 206 -8.61 -25.32 10.16
CA GLN A 206 -7.19 -25.52 10.38
C GLN A 206 -6.91 -26.01 11.80
N PRO A 207 -5.87 -26.86 11.99
CA PRO A 207 -5.45 -27.34 13.30
C PRO A 207 -4.81 -26.28 14.22
N TRP A 208 -4.40 -25.15 13.65
CA TRP A 208 -3.82 -23.98 14.33
C TRP A 208 -4.37 -22.73 13.66
#